data_AF-A0A077Y2L0-F1
#
_entry.id   AF-A0A077Y2L0-F1
#
_cell.length_a   1.000
_cell.length_b   1.000
_cell.length_c   1.000
_cell.angle_alpha   90.00
_cell.angle_beta   90.00
_cell.angle_gamma   90.00
#
_symmetry.space_group_name_H-M   'P 1'
#
loop_
_entity.id
_entity.type
_entity.pdbx_description
1 polymer ?
#
loop_
_entity_poly.entity_id
_entity_poly.type
_entity_poly.pdbx_seq_one_letter_code
_entity_poly.pdbx_strand_id
1 'polypeptide(L)' 'MTKVSADTALRDITDLVNKGILIKADSGGRSTNYELNW' A
#
# COMPACT_ATOMS: atom_id res chain seq x y z
N MET A 1 13.02 -16.79 7.35
CA MET A 1 13.07 -15.58 6.51
C MET A 1 11.86 -15.63 5.58
N THR A 2 10.77 -14.93 5.91
CA THR A 2 9.55 -14.96 5.10
C THR A 2 9.83 -14.28 3.77
N LYS A 3 9.94 -15.09 2.71
CA LYS A 3 10.22 -14.66 1.35
C LYS A 3 8.98 -13.98 0.76
N VAL A 4 8.62 -12.80 1.26
CA VAL A 4 7.74 -11.92 0.50
C VAL A 4 8.64 -11.10 -0.40
N SER A 5 8.65 -11.41 -1.69
CA SER A 5 9.33 -10.53 -2.66
C SER A 5 8.66 -9.17 -2.59
N ALA A 6 9.45 -8.10 -2.72
CA ALA A 6 8.92 -6.73 -2.75
C ALA A 6 7.81 -6.58 -3.81
N ASP A 7 7.89 -7.35 -4.89
CA ASP A 7 6.89 -7.44 -5.96
C ASP A 7 5.53 -7.98 -5.46
N THR A 8 5.55 -8.99 -4.59
CA THR A 8 4.33 -9.55 -3.98
C THR A 8 3.73 -8.54 -3.01
N ALA A 9 4.55 -7.96 -2.13
CA ALA A 9 4.09 -6.94 -1.19
C ALA A 9 3.48 -5.72 -1.90
N LEU A 10 4.06 -5.26 -3.01
CA LEU A 10 3.49 -4.18 -3.82
C LEU A 10 2.15 -4.54 -4.45
N ARG A 11 1.98 -5.79 -4.92
CA ARG A 11 0.69 -6.27 -5.44
C ARG A 11 -0.37 -6.32 -4.34
N ASP A 12 -0.05 -6.86 -3.18
CA ASP A 12 -0.97 -6.91 -2.05
C ASP A 12 -1.42 -5.51 -1.62
N ILE A 13 -0.48 -4.55 -1.51
CA ILE A 13 -0.80 -3.14 -1.21
C ILE A 13 -1.72 -2.56 -2.29
N THR A 14 -1.42 -2.81 -3.57
CA THR A 14 -2.23 -2.31 -4.69
C THR A 14 -3.64 -2.91 -4.67
N ASP A 15 -3.78 -4.20 -4.36
CA ASP A 15 -5.09 -4.87 -4.23
C ASP A 15 -5.90 -4.29 -3.06
N LEU A 16 -5.26 -4.07 -1.91
CA LEU A 16 -5.89 -3.43 -0.74
C LEU A 16 -6.35 -1.99 -1.02
N VAL A 17 -5.59 -1.23 -1.82
CA VAL A 17 -5.99 0.10 -2.28
C VAL A 17 -7.18 0.02 -3.23
N ASN A 18 -7.16 -0.91 -4.20
CA ASN A 18 -8.28 -1.11 -5.14
C ASN A 18 -9.56 -1.59 -4.44
N LYS A 19 -9.44 -2.37 -3.36
CA LYS A 19 -10.56 -2.78 -2.51
C LYS A 19 -11.14 -1.63 -1.67
N GLY A 20 -10.49 -0.46 -1.65
CA GLY A 20 -10.89 0.67 -0.82
C GLY A 20 -10.59 0.46 0.66
N ILE A 21 -9.71 -0.48 1.01
CA ILE A 21 -9.27 -0.74 2.39
C ILE A 21 -8.11 0.18 2.75
N LEU A 22 -7.22 0.43 1.79
CA LEU A 22 -6.14 1.42 1.91
C LEU A 22 -6.45 2.63 1.03
N ILE A 23 -6.20 3.83 1.54
CA ILE A 23 -6.26 5.08 0.79
C ILE A 23 -4.84 5.61 0.67
N LYS A 24 -4.47 6.06 -0.52
CA LYS A 24 -3.20 6.75 -0.70
C LYS A 24 -3.28 8.08 0.04
N ALA A 25 -2.45 8.25 1.07
CA ALA A 25 -2.36 9.51 1.78
C ALA A 25 -1.77 10.57 0.84
N ASP A 26 -2.32 11.78 0.86
CA ASP A 26 -1.75 12.93 0.15
C ASP A 26 -0.50 13.40 0.91
N SER A 27 0.57 12.61 0.83
CA SER A 27 1.86 12.98 1.37
C SER A 27 2.62 13.72 0.28
N GLY A 28 2.63 15.05 0.35
CA GLY A 28 3.31 15.96 -0.59
C GLY A 28 4.85 15.90 -0.54
N GLY A 29 5.45 14.72 -0.42
CA GLY A 29 6.89 14.49 -0.33
C GLY A 29 7.35 13.23 -1.07
N ARG A 30 8.65 12.88 -0.97
CA ARG A 30 9.26 11.70 -1.63
C ARG A 30 8.78 10.33 -1.07
N SER A 31 7.81 10.32 -0.14
CA SER A 31 7.34 9.12 0.55
C SER A 31 5.90 8.83 0.16
N THR A 32 5.64 7.59 -0.27
CA THR A 32 4.27 7.11 -0.51
C THR A 32 3.72 6.57 0.82
N ASN A 33 2.79 7.30 1.44
CA ASN A 33 2.05 6.83 2.59
C ASN A 33 0.69 6.28 2.17
N TYR A 34 0.24 5.24 2.88
CA TYR A 34 -1.10 4.68 2.76
C TYR A 34 -1.76 4.73 4.13
N GLU A 35 -2.98 5.21 4.17
CA GLU A 35 -3.85 5.24 5.36
C GLU A 35 -4.91 4.14 5.24
N LEU A 36 -5.39 3.65 6.37
CA LEU A 36 -6.43 2.63 6.43
C LEU A 36 -7.79 3.33 6.39
N ASN A 37 -8.65 2.98 5.43
CA ASN A 37 -9.99 3.53 5.27
C ASN A 37 -10.93 2.93 6.32
N TRP A 38 -11.29 3.71 7.35
CA TRP A 38 -12.24 3.34 8.41
C TRP A 38 -13.42 4.29 8.39
#